data_AF-A0A1E4SHX6-F1
#
_entry.id   AF-A0A1E4SHX6-F1
#
_cell.length_a   1.000
_cell.length_b   1.000
_cell.length_c   1.000
_cell.angle_alpha   90.00
_cell.angle_beta   90.00
_cell.angle_gamma   90.00
#
_symmetry.space_group_name_H-M   'P 1'
#
loop_
_entity.id
_entity.type
_entity.pdbx_description
1 polymer ?
#
loop_
_entity_poly.entity_id
_entity_poly.type
_entity_poly.pdbx_seq_one_letter_code
_entity_poly.pdbx_strand_id
1 'polypeptide(L)'
;MIARTLPRALTSTRLVRTYAVAKDSTAQPPQDPEKARQEAAQLAVQSLKDMGSLFSMSSSDETQPIDTAPIFKDPKLFGPLSLLHQGQVLKELQDKYDKKWTKLTLEDKYLGYYIAYGDWGVREDFKNWNTLEAPYDLPFKVPSHIKTTTPTKDTKILKLKDPVVLAETPVRLKQFDVKKMDGVTKFFIFLTVLITLFAVARDKRIGEEGRPVEVVIVDKHELERTRKRELAEQQEREAEQKQAQSKKWYYLWLK
;
A
#
# COMPACT_ATOMS: atom_id res chain seq x y z
N MET A 1 73.82 -11.77 20.70
CA MET A 1 73.54 -11.54 19.26
C MET A 1 72.03 -11.42 19.11
N ILE A 2 71.55 -10.17 19.00
CA ILE A 2 70.92 -9.56 17.81
C ILE A 2 69.44 -9.93 17.64
N ALA A 3 68.61 -8.86 17.68
CA ALA A 3 67.29 -8.69 17.07
C ALA A 3 66.12 -9.49 17.69
N ARG A 4 64.90 -8.97 17.86
CA ARG A 4 64.27 -7.73 17.40
C ARG A 4 63.02 -7.52 18.26
N THR A 5 62.92 -6.37 18.89
CA THR A 5 61.67 -5.81 19.41
C THR A 5 60.83 -5.31 18.25
N LEU A 6 59.55 -5.69 18.17
CA LEU A 6 58.54 -5.02 17.35
C LEU A 6 57.35 -4.64 18.25
N PRO A 7 56.99 -3.35 18.35
CA PRO A 7 55.73 -2.95 18.95
C PRO A 7 54.59 -3.18 17.95
N ARG A 8 53.56 -3.95 18.35
CA ARG A 8 52.30 -4.01 17.62
C ARG A 8 51.56 -2.68 17.82
N ALA A 9 51.54 -1.88 16.77
CA ALA A 9 50.75 -0.65 16.69
C ALA A 9 49.26 -0.96 16.85
N LEU A 10 48.62 -0.32 17.82
CA LEU A 10 47.18 -0.21 17.93
C LEU A 10 46.71 0.82 16.89
N THR A 11 46.23 0.37 15.74
CA THR A 11 45.51 1.25 14.80
C THR A 11 44.12 1.53 15.36
N SER A 12 44.03 2.62 16.12
CA SER A 12 42.77 3.29 16.46
C SER A 12 42.18 3.89 15.19
N THR A 13 41.24 3.20 14.56
CA THR A 13 40.40 3.77 13.50
C THR A 13 39.37 4.71 14.15
N ARG A 14 39.78 5.95 14.40
CA ARG A 14 38.85 7.06 14.61
C ARG A 14 38.11 7.32 13.29
N LEU A 15 36.88 6.83 13.18
CA LEU A 15 35.94 7.32 12.17
C LEU A 15 35.56 8.75 12.53
N VAL A 16 36.27 9.71 11.93
CA VAL A 16 35.89 11.11 11.92
C VAL A 16 34.63 11.22 11.06
N ARG A 17 33.48 11.30 11.73
CA ARG A 17 32.20 11.63 11.11
C ARG A 17 32.25 13.11 10.70
N THR A 18 32.65 13.37 9.46
CA THR A 18 32.53 14.70 8.87
C THR A 18 31.04 14.98 8.65
N TYR A 19 30.48 15.88 9.45
CA TYR A 19 29.20 16.50 9.16
C TYR A 19 29.40 17.38 7.93
N ALA A 20 28.92 16.93 6.78
CA ALA A 20 28.74 17.79 5.63
C ALA A 20 27.70 18.86 6.01
N VAL A 21 28.20 20.07 6.28
CA VAL A 21 27.38 21.27 6.38
C VAL A 21 26.62 21.41 5.07
N ALA A 22 25.30 21.21 5.13
CA ALA A 22 24.41 21.51 4.03
C ALA A 22 24.58 22.99 3.69
N LYS A 23 25.11 23.27 2.49
CA LYS A 23 25.09 24.63 1.95
C LYS A 23 23.64 25.04 1.82
N ASP A 24 23.32 26.17 2.45
CA ASP A 24 22.12 26.95 2.17
C ASP A 24 21.96 27.11 0.66
N SER A 25 21.01 26.38 0.09
CA SER A 25 20.50 26.66 -1.24
C SER A 25 19.59 27.87 -1.11
N THR A 26 20.16 29.05 -1.34
CA THR A 26 19.44 30.26 -1.72
C THR A 26 18.36 29.92 -2.73
N ALA A 27 17.10 30.03 -2.30
CA ALA A 27 15.93 29.89 -3.14
C ALA A 27 15.99 30.93 -4.27
N GLN A 28 16.24 30.45 -5.50
CA GLN A 28 15.91 31.21 -6.70
C GLN A 28 14.43 30.98 -7.00
N PRO A 29 13.65 32.03 -7.28
CA PRO A 29 12.26 31.86 -7.71
C PRO A 29 12.24 31.14 -9.07
N PRO A 30 11.40 30.10 -9.25
CA PRO A 30 11.44 29.28 -10.45
C PRO A 30 10.93 30.06 -11.67
N GLN A 31 11.75 30.05 -12.72
CA GLN A 31 11.35 30.36 -14.09
C GLN A 31 10.60 29.13 -14.65
N ASP A 32 9.40 29.37 -15.16
CA ASP A 32 8.42 28.45 -15.76
C ASP A 32 7.53 27.61 -14.80
N PRO A 33 6.18 27.79 -14.87
CA PRO A 33 5.22 27.07 -14.03
C PRO A 33 5.14 25.57 -14.35
N GLU A 34 5.57 25.16 -15.54
CA GLU A 34 5.57 23.75 -15.95
C GLU A 34 6.70 22.96 -15.27
N LYS A 35 7.87 23.57 -15.06
CA LYS A 35 8.99 22.93 -14.36
C LYS A 35 8.72 22.77 -12.87
N ALA A 36 8.11 23.78 -12.24
CA ALA A 36 7.68 23.68 -10.85
C ALA A 36 6.66 22.54 -10.62
N ARG A 37 5.76 22.29 -11.58
CA ARG A 37 4.83 21.15 -11.53
C ARG A 37 5.53 19.80 -11.69
N GLN A 38 6.52 19.71 -12.58
CA GLN A 38 7.29 18.49 -12.77
C GLN A 38 8.17 18.18 -11.55
N GLU A 39 8.79 19.19 -10.94
CA GLU A 39 9.56 19.06 -9.70
C GLU A 39 8.67 18.67 -8.52
N ALA A 40 7.49 19.28 -8.38
CA ALA A 40 6.51 18.89 -7.37
C ALA A 40 6.01 17.44 -7.56
N ALA A 41 5.80 17.01 -8.80
CA ALA A 41 5.42 15.63 -9.12
C ALA A 41 6.56 14.64 -8.81
N GLN A 42 7.81 15.00 -9.09
CA GLN A 42 8.98 14.17 -8.76
C GLN A 42 9.17 14.06 -7.23
N LEU A 43 8.99 15.15 -6.48
CA LEU A 43 9.02 15.15 -5.02
C LEU A 43 7.88 14.32 -4.41
N ALA A 44 6.68 14.36 -5.00
CA ALA A 44 5.55 13.54 -4.59
C ALA A 44 5.81 12.04 -4.84
N VAL A 45 6.39 11.67 -5.98
CA VAL A 45 6.77 10.28 -6.28
C VAL A 45 7.89 9.80 -5.36
N GLN A 46 8.88 10.65 -5.07
CA GLN A 46 9.97 10.31 -4.17
C GLN A 46 9.49 10.12 -2.72
N SER A 47 8.59 10.98 -2.23
CA SER A 47 7.99 10.82 -0.90
C SER A 47 7.11 9.58 -0.79
N LEU A 48 6.37 9.20 -1.84
CA LEU A 48 5.63 7.93 -1.89
C LEU A 48 6.58 6.71 -1.88
N LYS A 49 7.71 6.80 -2.57
CA LYS A 49 8.73 5.74 -2.60
C LYS A 49 9.42 5.59 -1.24
N ASP A 50 9.74 6.70 -0.58
CA ASP A 50 10.33 6.69 0.77
C ASP A 50 9.33 6.18 1.82
N MET A 51 8.05 6.51 1.69
CA MET A 51 7.00 5.90 2.52
C MET A 51 6.89 4.40 2.27
N GLY A 52 6.89 3.95 1.01
CA GLY A 52 6.91 2.53 0.66
C GLY A 52 8.14 1.80 1.22
N SER A 53 9.29 2.48 1.24
CA SER A 53 10.53 1.96 1.84
C SER A 53 10.47 1.88 3.37
N LEU A 54 9.74 2.78 4.04
CA LEU A 54 9.53 2.73 5.49
C LEU A 54 8.59 1.57 5.89
N PHE A 55 7.67 1.16 5.01
CA PHE A 55 6.83 -0.03 5.21
C PHE A 55 7.51 -1.33 4.76
N SER A 56 8.55 -1.27 3.92
CA SER A 56 9.43 -2.42 3.67
C SER A 56 10.47 -2.51 4.79
N MET A 57 10.16 -3.21 5.88
CA MET A 57 11.18 -3.72 6.80
C MET A 57 12.17 -4.60 6.02
N SER A 58 13.25 -4.00 5.54
CA SER A 58 14.41 -4.71 5.02
C SER A 58 15.67 -4.00 5.51
N SER A 59 16.52 -4.81 6.13
CA SER A 59 17.96 -4.66 6.31
C SER A 59 18.45 -3.55 7.24
N SER A 60 18.51 -3.86 8.54
CA SER A 60 19.70 -3.64 9.38
C SER A 60 19.42 -3.92 10.87
N ASP A 61 18.71 -5.02 11.18
CA ASP A 61 18.69 -5.52 12.56
C ASP A 61 19.30 -6.92 12.61
N GLU A 62 20.26 -7.06 13.50
CA GLU A 62 21.34 -8.03 13.52
C GLU A 62 20.89 -9.37 14.09
N THR A 63 20.03 -10.11 13.38
CA THR A 63 19.81 -11.52 13.73
C THR A 63 21.05 -12.33 13.30
N GLN A 64 21.85 -12.75 14.28
CA GLN A 64 23.02 -13.60 14.07
C GLN A 64 22.63 -14.82 13.22
N PRO A 65 23.49 -15.24 12.26
CA PRO A 65 23.20 -16.43 11.45
C PRO A 65 23.04 -17.63 12.38
N ILE A 66 21.91 -18.33 12.24
CA ILE A 66 21.62 -19.50 13.05
C ILE A 66 22.46 -20.69 12.57
N ASP A 67 22.80 -21.59 13.48
CA ASP A 67 23.27 -22.92 13.10
C ASP A 67 22.11 -23.69 12.45
N THR A 68 22.25 -23.97 11.15
CA THR A 68 21.23 -24.64 10.35
C THR A 68 21.27 -26.15 10.50
N ALA A 69 22.40 -26.73 10.93
CA ALA A 69 22.61 -28.17 11.07
C ALA A 69 21.51 -28.91 11.87
N PRO A 70 21.01 -28.42 13.03
CA PRO A 70 19.93 -29.09 13.74
C PRO A 70 18.62 -29.15 12.94
N ILE A 71 18.36 -28.17 12.07
CA ILE A 71 17.14 -28.08 11.26
C ILE A 71 17.18 -29.08 10.11
N PHE A 72 18.37 -29.32 9.54
CA PHE A 72 18.56 -30.37 8.53
C PHE A 72 18.32 -31.78 9.09
N LYS A 73 18.61 -32.01 10.38
CA LYS A 73 18.33 -33.28 11.06
C LYS A 73 16.85 -33.44 11.41
N ASP A 74 16.26 -32.39 11.98
CA ASP A 74 14.85 -32.38 12.40
C ASP A 74 14.06 -31.31 11.64
N PRO A 75 13.42 -31.66 10.49
CA PRO A 75 12.70 -30.69 9.67
C PRO A 75 11.57 -29.97 10.38
N LYS A 76 10.99 -30.57 11.43
CA LYS A 76 9.89 -30.00 12.23
C LYS A 76 10.25 -28.67 12.89
N LEU A 77 11.53 -28.46 13.15
CA LEU A 77 12.02 -27.22 13.74
C LEU A 77 11.88 -26.03 12.79
N PHE A 78 11.72 -26.25 11.47
CA PHE A 78 11.63 -25.19 10.47
C PHE A 78 10.41 -24.26 10.64
N GLY A 79 9.25 -24.81 11.01
CA GLY A 79 7.98 -24.07 11.15
C GLY A 79 8.06 -22.88 12.12
N PRO A 80 8.50 -23.06 13.37
CA PRO A 80 8.57 -21.99 14.37
C PRO A 80 9.73 -20.98 14.17
N LEU A 81 10.61 -21.16 13.18
CA LEU A 81 11.69 -20.20 12.92
C LEU A 81 11.14 -18.84 12.49
N SER A 82 11.88 -17.78 12.80
CA SER A 82 11.59 -16.47 12.22
C SER A 82 11.85 -16.47 10.71
N LEU A 83 11.14 -15.60 9.99
CA LEU A 83 11.20 -15.53 8.52
C LEU A 83 12.63 -15.34 7.98
N LEU A 84 13.47 -14.58 8.68
CA LEU A 84 14.86 -14.38 8.29
C LEU A 84 15.69 -15.67 8.38
N HIS A 85 15.54 -16.42 9.47
CA HIS A 85 16.23 -17.70 9.65
C HIS A 85 15.69 -18.77 8.69
N GLN A 86 14.38 -18.78 8.40
CA GLN A 86 13.80 -19.63 7.37
C GLN A 86 14.43 -19.33 6.00
N GLY A 87 14.61 -18.06 5.66
CA GLY A 87 15.29 -17.62 4.44
C GLY A 87 16.74 -18.11 4.36
N GLN A 88 17.47 -18.13 5.47
CA GLN A 88 18.84 -18.67 5.53
C GLN A 88 18.87 -20.17 5.21
N VAL A 89 18.00 -20.96 5.86
CA VAL A 89 17.89 -22.41 5.62
C VAL A 89 17.48 -22.70 4.19
N LEU A 90 16.51 -21.96 3.65
CA LEU A 90 16.07 -22.09 2.26
C LEU A 90 17.18 -21.80 1.26
N LYS A 91 17.99 -20.76 1.52
CA LYS A 91 19.12 -20.42 0.66
C LYS A 91 20.17 -21.54 0.66
N GLU A 92 20.53 -22.05 1.83
CA GLU A 92 21.48 -23.17 1.92
C GLU A 92 20.94 -24.44 1.25
N LEU A 93 19.65 -24.73 1.43
CA LEU A 93 18.98 -25.84 0.77
C LEU A 93 18.98 -25.64 -0.75
N GLN A 94 18.65 -24.45 -1.24
CA GLN A 94 18.66 -24.13 -2.67
C GLN A 94 20.06 -24.32 -3.27
N ASP A 95 21.10 -23.83 -2.60
CA ASP A 95 22.49 -24.02 -3.02
C ASP A 95 22.90 -25.52 -3.10
N LYS A 96 22.25 -26.39 -2.32
CA LYS A 96 22.41 -27.86 -2.40
C LYS A 96 21.57 -28.46 -3.51
N TYR A 97 20.36 -27.95 -3.74
CA TYR A 97 19.43 -28.40 -4.79
C TYR A 97 19.89 -28.01 -6.21
N ASP A 98 20.59 -26.89 -6.35
CA ASP A 98 21.20 -26.46 -7.61
C ASP A 98 22.34 -27.41 -8.05
N LYS A 99 22.86 -28.23 -7.13
CA LYS A 99 23.81 -29.30 -7.43
C LYS A 99 23.06 -30.54 -7.92
N LYS A 100 23.81 -31.52 -8.44
CA LYS A 100 23.23 -32.78 -8.93
C LYS A 100 22.46 -33.50 -7.82
N TRP A 101 21.23 -33.94 -8.12
CA TRP A 101 20.32 -34.65 -7.20
C TRP A 101 20.93 -35.86 -6.48
N THR A 102 21.89 -36.52 -7.13
CA THR A 102 22.61 -37.68 -6.58
C THR A 102 23.56 -37.34 -5.45
N LYS A 103 23.99 -36.08 -5.34
CA LYS A 103 24.89 -35.59 -4.29
C LYS A 103 24.15 -35.07 -3.05
N LEU A 104 22.84 -34.90 -3.11
CA LEU A 104 22.05 -34.49 -1.96
C LEU A 104 21.94 -35.64 -0.97
N THR A 105 22.12 -35.31 0.31
CA THR A 105 21.89 -36.26 1.38
C THR A 105 20.40 -36.56 1.51
N LEU A 106 20.10 -37.66 2.19
CA LEU A 106 18.73 -38.04 2.49
C LEU A 106 18.07 -37.03 3.44
N GLU A 107 18.84 -36.45 4.37
CA GLU A 107 18.41 -35.36 5.26
C GLU A 107 17.98 -34.12 4.48
N ASP A 108 18.79 -33.66 3.52
CA ASP A 108 18.45 -32.50 2.68
C ASP A 108 17.14 -32.72 1.90
N LYS A 109 16.93 -33.95 1.41
CA LYS A 109 15.70 -34.32 0.68
C LYS A 109 14.49 -34.36 1.60
N TYR A 110 14.65 -34.87 2.81
CA TYR A 110 13.59 -34.87 3.82
C TYR A 110 13.21 -33.46 4.23
N LEU A 111 14.19 -32.59 4.47
CA LEU A 111 13.93 -31.18 4.77
C LEU A 111 13.21 -30.48 3.62
N GLY A 112 13.67 -30.64 2.38
CA GLY A 112 12.99 -30.03 1.22
C GLY A 112 11.58 -30.57 1.00
N TYR A 113 11.36 -31.87 1.23
CA TYR A 113 10.02 -32.46 1.18
C TYR A 113 9.12 -31.89 2.28
N TYR A 114 9.62 -31.78 3.51
CA TYR A 114 8.89 -31.19 4.63
C TYR A 114 8.57 -29.71 4.40
N ILE A 115 9.49 -28.93 3.83
CA ILE A 115 9.23 -27.53 3.49
C ILE A 115 8.09 -27.43 2.46
N ALA A 116 8.10 -28.29 1.43
CA ALA A 116 7.08 -28.25 0.38
C ALA A 116 5.70 -28.80 0.82
N TYR A 117 5.70 -29.88 1.60
CA TYR A 117 4.50 -30.69 1.87
C TYR A 117 4.22 -30.99 3.35
N GLY A 118 5.07 -30.53 4.26
CA GLY A 118 4.94 -30.77 5.69
C GLY A 118 3.79 -30.01 6.34
N ASP A 119 3.59 -30.30 7.61
CA ASP A 119 2.54 -29.79 8.49
C ASP A 119 2.92 -28.45 9.13
N TRP A 120 3.24 -27.45 8.30
CA TRP A 120 3.59 -26.10 8.77
C TRP A 120 2.92 -24.98 7.95
N GLY A 121 2.83 -23.78 8.53
CA GLY A 121 2.21 -22.61 7.92
C GLY A 121 0.71 -22.80 7.61
N VAL A 122 0.35 -22.75 6.33
CA VAL A 122 -1.04 -22.92 5.86
C VAL A 122 -1.60 -24.31 6.20
N ARG A 123 -0.72 -25.26 6.53
CA ARG A 123 -1.05 -26.67 6.67
C ARG A 123 -1.07 -27.20 8.12
N GLU A 124 -0.83 -26.35 9.12
CA GLU A 124 -0.76 -26.76 10.54
C GLU A 124 -2.08 -27.31 11.08
N ASP A 125 -3.20 -26.73 10.65
CA ASP A 125 -4.53 -27.08 11.15
C ASP A 125 -5.08 -28.40 10.56
N PHE A 126 -4.36 -29.03 9.62
CA PHE A 126 -4.78 -30.33 9.07
C PHE A 126 -4.46 -31.46 10.07
N LYS A 127 -5.48 -32.18 10.54
CA LYS A 127 -5.30 -33.32 11.47
C LYS A 127 -5.13 -34.68 10.78
N ASN A 128 -5.45 -34.77 9.49
CA ASN A 128 -5.56 -36.04 8.76
C ASN A 128 -4.27 -36.47 8.03
N TRP A 129 -3.08 -36.13 8.53
CA TRP A 129 -1.81 -36.47 7.87
C TRP A 129 -1.52 -37.96 7.80
N ASN A 130 -1.97 -38.72 8.79
CA ASN A 130 -1.70 -40.16 8.92
C ASN A 130 -2.95 -41.02 8.61
N THR A 131 -4.04 -40.41 8.17
CA THR A 131 -5.34 -41.07 7.99
C THR A 131 -5.71 -41.09 6.51
N LEU A 132 -6.31 -42.18 6.03
CA LEU A 132 -6.88 -42.31 4.68
C LEU A 132 -8.21 -41.53 4.49
N GLU A 133 -8.58 -40.71 5.46
CA GLU A 133 -9.76 -39.86 5.39
C GLU A 133 -9.55 -38.72 4.39
N ALA A 134 -10.66 -38.24 3.79
CA ALA A 134 -10.61 -37.09 2.91
C ALA A 134 -9.96 -35.90 3.66
N PRO A 135 -9.02 -35.16 3.03
CA PRO A 135 -8.38 -34.03 3.67
C PRO A 135 -9.43 -32.94 3.95
N TYR A 136 -9.33 -32.29 5.11
CA TYR A 136 -10.16 -31.12 5.46
C TYR A 136 -9.99 -29.93 4.50
N ASP A 137 -9.01 -30.04 3.60
CA ASP A 137 -8.69 -29.09 2.53
C ASP A 137 -9.73 -29.07 1.40
N LEU A 138 -10.58 -30.09 1.35
CA LEU A 138 -11.67 -30.17 0.40
C LEU A 138 -12.98 -29.75 1.09
N PRO A 139 -13.84 -28.94 0.43
CA PRO A 139 -15.10 -28.43 0.98
C PRO A 139 -16.18 -29.52 0.99
N PHE A 140 -15.81 -30.75 1.32
CA PHE A 140 -16.74 -31.85 1.48
C PHE A 140 -17.30 -31.82 2.90
N LYS A 141 -18.61 -31.61 3.03
CA LYS A 141 -19.31 -31.68 4.31
C LYS A 141 -19.44 -33.15 4.71
N VAL A 142 -18.96 -33.52 5.90
CA VAL A 142 -19.17 -34.85 6.47
C VAL A 142 -20.65 -34.97 6.88
N PRO A 143 -21.34 -36.07 6.52
CA PRO A 143 -20.82 -37.26 5.84
C PRO A 143 -20.70 -37.05 4.33
N SER A 144 -19.46 -37.03 3.83
CA SER A 144 -19.21 -37.12 2.41
C SER A 144 -19.46 -38.57 2.02
N HIS A 145 -20.44 -38.81 1.15
CA HIS A 145 -20.75 -40.16 0.67
C HIS A 145 -19.64 -40.64 -0.28
N ILE A 146 -18.52 -41.09 0.30
CA ILE A 146 -17.51 -41.84 -0.42
C ILE A 146 -18.19 -43.16 -0.79
N LYS A 147 -18.62 -43.30 -2.05
CA LYS A 147 -19.30 -44.51 -2.52
C LYS A 147 -18.37 -45.73 -2.48
N THR A 148 -17.06 -45.53 -2.62
CA THR A 148 -16.08 -46.62 -2.69
C THR A 148 -14.70 -46.15 -2.22
N THR A 149 -14.14 -46.79 -1.18
CA THR A 149 -12.79 -46.50 -0.66
C THR A 149 -11.68 -47.17 -1.49
N THR A 150 -12.03 -48.20 -2.28
CA THR A 150 -11.12 -48.94 -3.16
C THR A 150 -11.65 -48.92 -4.60
N PRO A 151 -11.13 -48.05 -5.48
CA PRO A 151 -11.60 -47.98 -6.86
C PRO A 151 -11.13 -49.21 -7.66
N THR A 152 -12.06 -49.89 -8.33
CA THR A 152 -11.78 -50.94 -9.32
C THR A 152 -11.62 -50.33 -10.72
N LYS A 153 -11.07 -51.07 -11.68
CA LYS A 153 -10.90 -50.62 -13.09
C LYS A 153 -12.19 -50.13 -13.76
N ASP A 154 -13.35 -50.60 -13.31
CA ASP A 154 -14.67 -50.24 -13.87
C ASP A 154 -15.29 -48.99 -13.22
N THR A 155 -14.61 -48.36 -12.25
CA THR A 155 -15.14 -47.21 -11.52
C THR A 155 -15.12 -45.97 -12.42
N LYS A 156 -16.31 -45.54 -12.88
CA LYS A 156 -16.45 -44.34 -13.73
C LYS A 156 -16.16 -43.08 -12.93
N ILE A 157 -15.13 -42.33 -13.34
CA ILE A 157 -14.78 -41.02 -12.77
C ILE A 157 -15.73 -39.98 -13.36
N LEU A 158 -16.57 -39.38 -12.51
CA LEU A 158 -17.49 -38.31 -12.91
C LEU A 158 -16.88 -36.95 -12.60
N LYS A 159 -17.24 -35.94 -13.40
CA LYS A 159 -16.92 -34.54 -13.10
C LYS A 159 -17.66 -34.12 -11.82
N LEU A 160 -16.98 -33.35 -10.98
CA LEU A 160 -17.57 -32.71 -9.80
C LEU A 160 -18.72 -31.81 -10.27
N LYS A 161 -19.89 -31.94 -9.61
CA LYS A 161 -21.10 -31.17 -9.96
C LYS A 161 -20.92 -29.68 -9.66
N ASP A 162 -20.31 -29.40 -8.52
CA ASP A 162 -20.07 -28.04 -8.05
C ASP A 162 -18.56 -27.72 -8.10
N PRO A 163 -18.18 -26.48 -8.46
CA PRO A 163 -16.80 -26.05 -8.41
C PRO A 163 -16.30 -26.06 -6.95
N VAL A 164 -15.10 -26.61 -6.75
CA VAL A 164 -14.48 -26.73 -5.42
C VAL A 164 -13.94 -25.36 -5.00
N VAL A 165 -14.67 -24.68 -4.11
CA VAL A 165 -14.21 -23.42 -3.51
C VAL A 165 -13.42 -23.73 -2.25
N LEU A 166 -12.09 -23.75 -2.36
CA LEU A 166 -11.20 -24.09 -1.25
C LEU A 166 -11.31 -23.10 -0.08
N ALA A 167 -11.68 -21.84 -0.34
CA ALA A 167 -11.80 -20.79 0.67
C ALA A 167 -12.90 -21.05 1.71
N GLU A 168 -13.91 -21.87 1.39
CA GLU A 168 -15.05 -22.16 2.27
C GLU A 168 -14.81 -23.34 3.21
N THR A 169 -13.63 -23.95 3.16
CA THR A 169 -13.29 -25.08 4.03
C THR A 169 -13.14 -24.63 5.49
N PRO A 170 -13.52 -25.47 6.47
CA PRO A 170 -13.47 -25.11 7.89
C PRO A 170 -12.06 -24.71 8.34
N VAL A 171 -11.03 -25.28 7.72
CA VAL A 171 -9.63 -24.96 7.97
C VAL A 171 -9.24 -23.62 7.33
N ARG A 172 -9.58 -23.40 6.06
CA ARG A 172 -9.14 -22.20 5.33
C ARG A 172 -10.00 -20.95 5.59
N LEU A 173 -11.20 -21.09 6.17
CA LEU A 173 -12.06 -19.96 6.53
C LEU A 173 -11.32 -18.91 7.38
N LYS A 174 -10.46 -19.34 8.31
CA LYS A 174 -9.66 -18.43 9.15
C LYS A 174 -8.57 -17.72 8.34
N GLN A 175 -7.99 -18.40 7.36
CA GLN A 175 -6.90 -17.89 6.52
C GLN A 175 -7.40 -16.87 5.49
N PHE A 176 -8.61 -17.08 4.95
CA PHE A 176 -9.24 -16.20 3.97
C PHE A 176 -10.17 -15.15 4.58
N ASP A 177 -10.17 -14.96 5.91
CA ASP A 177 -10.86 -13.85 6.58
C ASP A 177 -10.11 -12.52 6.41
N VAL A 178 -9.88 -12.13 5.14
CA VAL A 178 -9.19 -10.90 4.73
C VAL A 178 -9.96 -9.62 5.13
N LYS A 179 -11.19 -9.75 5.65
CA LYS A 179 -12.01 -8.62 6.09
C LYS A 179 -11.57 -8.07 7.45
N LYS A 180 -10.82 -8.83 8.24
CA LYS A 180 -10.32 -8.37 9.54
C LYS A 180 -8.94 -7.74 9.41
N MET A 181 -8.90 -6.44 9.14
CA MET A 181 -7.66 -5.67 9.28
C MET A 181 -7.27 -5.59 10.77
N ASP A 182 -5.99 -5.82 11.07
CA ASP A 182 -5.42 -5.76 12.42
C ASP A 182 -5.72 -4.41 13.08
N GLY A 183 -5.97 -4.43 14.39
CA GLY A 183 -6.30 -3.25 15.18
C GLY A 183 -5.20 -2.19 15.15
N VAL A 184 -3.94 -2.64 15.13
CA VAL A 184 -2.77 -1.76 15.03
C VAL A 184 -2.71 -1.07 13.66
N THR A 185 -2.87 -1.84 12.59
CA THR A 185 -2.91 -1.29 11.23
C THR A 185 -4.08 -0.31 11.04
N LYS A 186 -5.26 -0.63 11.59
CA LYS A 186 -6.39 0.32 11.65
C LYS A 186 -6.01 1.62 12.36
N PHE A 187 -5.38 1.53 13.52
CA PHE A 187 -4.96 2.68 14.29
C PHE A 187 -4.02 3.60 13.49
N PHE A 188 -2.99 3.06 12.84
CA PHE A 188 -2.08 3.87 12.02
C PHE A 188 -2.75 4.47 10.78
N ILE A 189 -3.66 3.75 10.13
CA ILE A 189 -4.44 4.29 9.00
C ILE A 189 -5.31 5.46 9.47
N PHE A 190 -6.03 5.32 10.59
CA PHE A 190 -6.82 6.43 11.12
C PHE A 190 -5.94 7.61 11.59
N LEU A 191 -4.79 7.33 12.20
CA LEU A 191 -3.83 8.35 12.64
C LEU A 191 -3.27 9.15 11.46
N THR A 192 -2.88 8.48 10.37
CA THR A 192 -2.39 9.13 9.15
C THR A 192 -3.48 9.98 8.48
N VAL A 193 -4.72 9.48 8.40
CA VAL A 193 -5.86 10.27 7.92
C VAL A 193 -6.11 11.48 8.83
N LEU A 194 -5.99 11.33 10.15
CA LEU A 194 -6.16 12.44 11.08
C LEU A 194 -5.07 13.51 10.94
N ILE A 195 -3.80 13.09 10.79
CA ILE A 195 -2.66 14.00 10.58
C ILE A 195 -2.82 14.75 9.25
N THR A 196 -3.24 14.08 8.17
CA THR A 196 -3.46 14.73 6.87
C THR A 196 -4.61 15.73 6.93
N LEU A 197 -5.72 15.40 7.60
CA LEU A 197 -6.81 16.36 7.84
C LEU A 197 -6.36 17.55 8.68
N PHE A 198 -5.54 17.34 9.71
CA PHE A 198 -4.99 18.41 10.53
C PHE A 198 -4.04 19.31 9.73
N ALA A 199 -3.19 18.72 8.89
CA ALA A 199 -2.30 19.45 8.00
C ALA A 199 -3.10 20.32 7.01
N VAL A 200 -4.14 19.78 6.38
CA VAL A 200 -5.04 20.53 5.48
C VAL A 200 -5.81 21.62 6.23
N ALA A 201 -6.29 21.36 7.44
CA ALA A 201 -6.99 22.36 8.25
C ALA A 201 -6.05 23.49 8.69
N ARG A 202 -4.80 23.16 9.02
CA ARG A 202 -3.74 24.13 9.30
C ARG A 202 -3.42 24.95 8.05
N ASP A 203 -3.21 24.30 6.91
CA ASP A 203 -2.87 24.95 5.64
C ASP A 203 -3.99 25.90 5.17
N LYS A 204 -5.26 25.52 5.36
CA LYS A 204 -6.41 26.41 5.10
C LYS A 204 -6.51 27.61 6.03
N ARG A 205 -6.00 27.50 7.27
CA ARG A 205 -6.06 28.57 8.28
C ARG A 205 -4.79 29.44 8.29
N ILE A 206 -3.66 28.92 7.80
CA ILE A 206 -2.42 29.68 7.60
C ILE A 206 -2.55 30.38 6.25
N GLY A 207 -3.06 31.61 6.28
CA GLY A 207 -3.20 32.42 5.07
C GLY A 207 -4.29 33.49 5.12
N GLU A 208 -5.10 33.56 6.18
CA GLU A 208 -6.08 34.65 6.32
C GLU A 208 -5.44 36.02 6.59
N GLU A 209 -4.23 36.07 7.15
CA GLU A 209 -3.51 37.33 7.41
C GLU A 209 -2.75 37.88 6.17
N GLY A 210 -2.87 37.25 4.99
CA GLY A 210 -2.07 37.64 3.83
C GLY A 210 -2.60 37.22 2.47
N ARG A 211 -3.92 36.99 2.30
CA ARG A 211 -4.47 36.79 0.95
C ARG A 211 -4.18 38.04 0.11
N PRO A 212 -3.56 37.93 -1.08
CA PRO A 212 -3.50 39.04 -2.01
C PRO A 212 -4.95 39.44 -2.32
N VAL A 213 -5.27 40.71 -2.09
CA VAL A 213 -6.58 41.28 -2.41
C VAL A 213 -6.85 40.98 -3.88
N GLU A 214 -7.95 40.27 -4.15
CA GLU A 214 -8.40 40.05 -5.52
C GLU A 214 -8.63 41.42 -6.16
N VAL A 215 -7.72 41.85 -7.04
CA VAL A 215 -7.88 43.07 -7.80
C VAL A 215 -8.93 42.75 -8.86
N VAL A 216 -10.19 43.02 -8.54
CA VAL A 216 -11.28 42.96 -9.52
C VAL A 216 -11.02 44.07 -10.53
N ILE A 217 -10.47 43.71 -11.68
CA ILE A 217 -10.26 44.64 -12.80
C ILE A 217 -11.63 44.87 -13.42
N VAL A 218 -12.30 45.92 -12.96
CA VAL A 218 -13.59 46.36 -13.50
C VAL A 218 -13.33 47.18 -14.75
N ASP A 219 -13.76 46.69 -15.92
CA ASP A 219 -13.70 47.45 -17.16
C ASP A 219 -14.72 48.60 -17.12
N LYS A 220 -14.20 49.84 -17.08
CA LYS A 220 -15.02 51.06 -17.00
C LYS A 220 -15.96 51.21 -18.19
N HIS A 221 -15.59 50.68 -19.36
CA HIS A 221 -16.37 50.85 -20.58
C HIS A 221 -17.62 49.95 -20.63
N GLU A 222 -17.59 48.76 -20.03
CA GLU A 222 -18.78 47.90 -19.93
C GLU A 222 -19.81 48.47 -18.95
N LEU A 223 -19.36 49.07 -17.86
CA LEU A 223 -20.20 49.78 -16.88
C LEU A 223 -20.90 51.01 -17.47
N GLU A 224 -20.23 51.75 -18.35
CA GLU A 224 -20.85 52.87 -19.06
C GLU A 224 -21.88 52.40 -20.10
N ARG A 225 -21.63 51.29 -20.79
CA ARG A 225 -22.59 50.71 -21.75
C ARG A 225 -23.84 50.19 -21.07
N THR A 226 -23.71 49.54 -19.92
CA THR A 226 -24.84 49.03 -19.13
C THR A 226 -25.66 50.20 -18.56
N ARG A 227 -25.04 51.21 -17.95
CA ARG A 227 -25.74 52.42 -17.49
C ARG A 227 -26.50 53.14 -18.60
N LYS A 228 -25.91 53.28 -19.80
CA LYS A 228 -26.58 53.92 -20.94
C LYS A 228 -27.80 53.13 -21.42
N ARG A 229 -27.73 51.79 -21.41
CA ARG A 229 -28.87 50.92 -21.75
C ARG A 229 -29.99 51.03 -20.72
N GLU A 230 -29.66 51.00 -19.43
CA GLU A 230 -30.64 51.12 -18.35
C GLU A 230 -31.35 52.48 -18.37
N LEU A 231 -30.61 53.57 -18.62
CA LEU A 231 -31.20 54.90 -18.76
C LEU A 231 -32.13 55.02 -19.98
N ALA A 232 -31.76 54.40 -21.11
CA ALA A 232 -32.61 54.37 -22.30
C ALA A 232 -33.91 53.59 -22.05
N GLU A 233 -33.82 52.41 -21.42
CA GLU A 233 -35.01 51.61 -21.07
C GLU A 233 -35.91 52.33 -20.07
N GLN A 234 -35.36 53.08 -19.10
CA GLN A 234 -36.17 53.87 -18.17
C GLN A 234 -36.90 55.00 -18.89
N GLN A 235 -36.25 55.68 -19.83
CA GLN A 235 -36.87 56.74 -20.63
C GLN A 235 -37.99 56.21 -21.54
N GLU A 236 -37.81 55.02 -22.12
CA GLU A 236 -38.85 54.36 -22.93
C GLU A 236 -40.07 54.00 -22.07
N ARG A 237 -39.87 53.40 -20.88
CA ARG A 237 -40.97 53.08 -19.96
C ARG A 237 -41.72 54.32 -19.48
N GLU A 238 -41.02 55.41 -19.20
CA GLU A 238 -41.65 56.68 -18.82
C GLU A 238 -42.46 57.30 -19.98
N ALA A 239 -41.96 57.20 -21.21
CA ALA A 239 -42.67 57.67 -22.40
C ALA A 239 -43.95 56.88 -22.66
N GLU A 240 -43.90 55.55 -22.52
CA GLU A 240 -45.06 54.67 -22.63
C GLU A 240 -46.10 54.96 -21.55
N GLN A 241 -45.68 55.21 -20.30
CA GLN A 241 -46.59 55.59 -19.22
C GLN A 241 -47.26 56.94 -19.48
N LYS A 242 -46.52 57.94 -19.97
CA LYS A 242 -47.08 59.26 -20.34
C LYS A 242 -48.08 59.14 -21.50
N GLN A 243 -47.79 58.31 -22.50
CA GLN A 243 -48.74 58.05 -23.60
C GLN A 243 -49.98 57.27 -23.15
N ALA A 244 -49.84 56.34 -22.20
CA ALA A 244 -50.98 55.61 -21.64
C ALA A 244 -51.87 56.53 -20.78
N GLN A 245 -51.28 57.50 -20.06
CA GLN A 245 -52.02 58.49 -19.29
C GLN A 245 -52.76 59.50 -20.17
N SER A 246 -52.15 59.97 -21.28
CA SER A 246 -52.83 60.90 -22.19
C SER A 246 -54.02 60.26 -22.91
N LYS A 247 -53.93 58.97 -23.27
CA LYS A 247 -55.05 58.20 -23.87
C LYS A 247 -56.24 58.01 -22.90
N LYS A 248 -56.01 58.01 -21.59
CA LYS A 248 -57.08 57.88 -20.58
C LYS A 248 -57.97 59.12 -20.47
N TRP A 249 -57.42 60.32 -20.69
CA TRP A 249 -58.21 61.56 -20.70
C TRP A 249 -59.19 61.63 -21.88
N TYR A 250 -58.79 61.11 -23.05
CA TYR A 250 -59.65 61.10 -24.25
C TYR A 250 -60.93 60.27 -24.06
N TYR A 251 -60.90 59.23 -23.23
CA TYR A 251 -62.04 58.36 -22.95
C TYR A 251 -63.12 59.00 -22.06
N LEU A 252 -62.78 60.05 -21.30
CA LEU A 252 -63.72 60.77 -20.42
C LEU A 252 -64.63 61.77 -21.15
N TRP A 253 -64.34 62.08 -22.41
CA TRP A 253 -65.10 63.03 -23.25
C TRP A 253 -66.06 62.37 -24.26
N LEU A 254 -66.10 61.04 -24.30
CA LEU A 254 -66.85 60.23 -25.27
C LEU A 254 -68.13 59.62 -24.69
N LYS A 255 -68.57 60.06 -23.51
CA LYS A 255 -69.80 59.64 -22.83
C LYS A 255 -70.66 60.85 -22.50
#